data_AF-A0A8J3VQG5-F1
#
_entry.id   AF-A0A8J3VQG5-F1
#
_cell.length_a   1.000
_cell.length_b   1.000
_cell.length_c   1.000
_cell.angle_alpha   90.00
_cell.angle_beta   90.00
_cell.angle_gamma   90.00
#
_symmetry.space_group_name_H-M   'P 1'
#
loop_
_entity.id
_entity.type
_entity.pdbx_description
1 polymer ?
#
loop_
_entity_poly.entity_id
_entity_poly.type
_entity_poly.pdbx_seq_one_letter_code
_entity_poly.pdbx_strand_id
1 'polypeptide(L)'
;MLDTVFGLPIHPLVVHATVVMVPVATLLVGLCALLPAVRHRLAWSAVLACAVACVTVAGAALSGGPLEARVGGGALVRHHADLAKLLVVWVLAMSAAAVMLAYLDWYRGGTRVAGWLPVPPRVIRALAPASMGRLACARWLLPAMAGLSLVTALGTLVQIVLVGHSGAQAAWSGVGSAAGGR
;
A
#
# COMPACT_ATOMS: atom_id res chain seq x y z
N MET A 1 3.38 1.94 27.34
CA MET A 1 3.75 0.55 27.74
C MET A 1 3.40 -0.49 26.67
N LEU A 2 3.00 -0.07 25.46
CA LEU A 2 2.85 -0.94 24.27
C LEU A 2 3.98 -0.67 23.26
N ASP A 3 5.15 -0.27 23.77
CA ASP A 3 6.20 0.35 22.96
C ASP A 3 7.34 -0.65 22.66
N THR A 4 7.31 -1.80 23.35
CA THR A 4 8.30 -2.87 23.24
C THR A 4 7.61 -4.22 23.13
N VAL A 5 8.08 -5.07 22.22
CA VAL A 5 7.62 -6.44 22.01
C VAL A 5 8.89 -7.30 21.96
N PHE A 6 8.99 -8.31 22.82
CA PHE A 6 10.20 -9.12 23.02
C PHE A 6 11.47 -8.31 23.39
N GLY A 7 11.32 -7.20 24.11
CA GLY A 7 12.44 -6.35 24.54
C GLY A 7 13.02 -5.43 23.45
N LEU A 8 12.48 -5.50 22.23
CA LEU A 8 12.86 -4.63 21.11
C LEU A 8 11.79 -3.54 20.90
N PRO A 9 12.18 -2.33 20.44
CA PRO A 9 11.19 -1.33 20.03
C PRO A 9 10.25 -1.95 19.01
N ILE A 10 8.94 -1.75 19.17
CA ILE A 10 7.94 -2.32 18.25
C ILE A 10 8.12 -1.80 16.81
N HIS A 11 8.70 -0.60 16.67
CA HIS A 11 8.82 0.11 15.41
C HIS A 11 9.60 -0.68 14.33
N PRO A 12 10.85 -1.14 14.53
CA PRO A 12 11.54 -2.01 13.59
C PRO A 12 10.76 -3.26 13.14
N LEU A 13 10.05 -3.93 14.05
CA LEU A 13 9.26 -5.12 13.69
C LEU A 13 8.12 -4.76 12.73
N VAL A 14 7.41 -3.67 13.00
CA VAL A 14 6.33 -3.19 12.13
C VAL A 14 6.87 -2.64 10.81
N VAL A 15 8.06 -2.04 10.83
CA VAL A 15 8.77 -1.60 9.61
C VAL A 15 9.10 -2.80 8.72
N HIS A 16 9.56 -3.94 9.27
CA HIS A 16 9.80 -5.17 8.48
C HIS A 16 8.53 -5.64 7.77
N ALA A 17 7.40 -5.69 8.48
CA ALA A 17 6.12 -6.02 7.87
C ALA A 17 5.77 -5.02 6.75
N THR A 18 6.00 -3.72 6.97
CA THR A 18 5.72 -2.66 6.00
C THR A 18 6.57 -2.78 4.72
N VAL A 19 7.88 -2.98 4.86
CA VAL A 19 8.80 -3.08 3.70
C VAL A 19 8.59 -4.36 2.88
N VAL A 20 7.91 -5.37 3.42
CA VAL A 20 7.50 -6.56 2.66
C VAL A 20 6.12 -6.35 2.04
N MET A 21 5.14 -5.91 2.83
CA MET A 21 3.74 -5.85 2.40
C MET A 21 3.48 -4.75 1.37
N VAL A 22 4.12 -3.58 1.49
CA VAL A 22 3.92 -2.48 0.54
C VAL A 22 4.41 -2.87 -0.87
N PRO A 23 5.63 -3.41 -1.07
CA PRO A 23 6.04 -3.91 -2.39
C PRO A 23 5.15 -5.03 -2.93
N VAL A 24 4.75 -6.00 -2.10
CA VAL A 24 3.81 -7.05 -2.52
C VAL A 24 2.49 -6.46 -3.02
N ALA A 25 1.92 -5.49 -2.30
CA ALA A 25 0.71 -4.79 -2.73
C ALA A 25 0.93 -4.03 -4.05
N THR A 26 2.04 -3.30 -4.20
CA THR A 26 2.34 -2.58 -5.46
C THR A 26 2.46 -3.52 -6.66
N LEU A 27 3.07 -4.69 -6.48
CA LEU A 27 3.22 -5.69 -7.54
C LEU A 27 1.87 -6.30 -7.92
N LEU A 28 1.04 -6.66 -6.93
CA LEU A 28 -0.30 -7.20 -7.19
C LEU A 28 -1.20 -6.19 -7.90
N VAL A 29 -1.18 -4.92 -7.46
CA VAL A 29 -1.94 -3.84 -8.10
C VAL A 29 -1.42 -3.58 -9.52
N GLY A 30 -0.10 -3.53 -9.71
CA GLY A 30 0.54 -3.36 -11.02
C GLY A 30 0.19 -4.50 -11.98
N LEU A 31 0.26 -5.76 -11.52
CA LEU A 31 -0.16 -6.93 -12.30
C LEU A 31 -1.64 -6.86 -12.68
N CYS A 32 -2.51 -6.49 -11.74
CA CYS A 32 -3.93 -6.29 -12.03
C CYS A 32 -4.15 -5.19 -13.08
N ALA A 33 -3.39 -4.09 -13.02
CA ALA A 33 -3.52 -3.00 -13.98
C ALA A 33 -3.02 -3.38 -15.38
N LEU A 34 -1.86 -4.05 -15.48
CA LEU A 34 -1.20 -4.41 -16.75
C LEU A 34 -1.79 -5.65 -17.43
N LEU A 35 -2.29 -6.61 -16.65
CA LEU A 35 -2.67 -7.94 -17.16
C LEU A 35 -4.17 -8.21 -16.93
N PRO A 36 -5.05 -7.81 -17.87
CA PRO A 36 -6.48 -8.07 -17.79
C PRO A 36 -6.82 -9.57 -17.61
N ALA A 37 -5.98 -10.45 -18.17
CA ALA A 37 -6.17 -11.89 -18.12
C ALA A 37 -6.12 -12.46 -16.69
N VAL A 38 -5.31 -11.90 -15.79
CA VAL A 38 -5.16 -12.39 -14.39
C VAL A 38 -5.86 -11.50 -13.36
N ARG A 39 -6.27 -10.28 -13.75
CA ARG A 39 -6.97 -9.31 -12.89
C ARG A 39 -8.12 -9.94 -12.10
N HIS A 40 -8.99 -10.67 -12.77
CA HIS A 40 -10.15 -11.29 -12.14
C HIS A 40 -9.83 -12.27 -11.00
N ARG A 41 -8.62 -12.87 -11.02
CA ARG A 41 -8.15 -13.78 -9.95
C ARG A 41 -7.42 -13.03 -8.85
N LEU A 42 -6.61 -12.04 -9.21
CA LEU A 42 -5.72 -11.35 -8.28
C LEU A 42 -6.32 -10.09 -7.64
N ALA A 43 -7.42 -9.54 -8.18
CA ALA A 43 -7.98 -8.26 -7.73
C ALA A 43 -8.28 -8.24 -6.22
N TRP A 44 -8.91 -9.30 -5.70
CA TRP A 44 -9.20 -9.41 -4.26
C TRP A 44 -7.95 -9.66 -3.41
N SER A 45 -6.98 -10.43 -3.92
CA SER A 45 -5.68 -10.59 -3.27
C SER A 45 -4.92 -9.27 -3.20
N ALA A 46 -4.99 -8.44 -4.25
CA ALA A 46 -4.41 -7.11 -4.28
C ALA A 46 -5.10 -6.19 -3.25
N VAL A 47 -6.42 -6.21 -3.17
CA VAL A 47 -7.18 -5.45 -2.15
C VAL A 47 -6.80 -5.89 -0.73
N LEU A 48 -6.70 -7.19 -0.47
CA LEU A 48 -6.27 -7.71 0.83
C LEU A 48 -4.83 -7.27 1.15
N ALA A 49 -3.91 -7.39 0.19
CA ALA A 49 -2.54 -6.94 0.38
C ALA A 49 -2.45 -5.43 0.66
N CYS A 50 -3.24 -4.61 -0.04
CA CYS A 50 -3.36 -3.17 0.23
C CYS A 50 -3.92 -2.89 1.63
N ALA A 51 -4.94 -3.63 2.08
CA ALA A 51 -5.50 -3.49 3.41
C ALA A 51 -4.46 -3.80 4.50
N VAL A 52 -3.71 -4.90 4.34
CA VAL A 52 -2.62 -5.25 5.25
C VAL A 52 -1.52 -4.19 5.20
N ALA A 53 -1.14 -3.69 4.02
CA ALA A 53 -0.16 -2.62 3.86
C ALA A 53 -0.58 -1.34 4.57
N CYS A 54 -1.86 -0.92 4.47
CA CYS A 54 -2.40 0.21 5.23
C CYS A 54 -2.23 0.02 6.74
N VAL A 55 -2.56 -1.17 7.26
CA VAL A 55 -2.43 -1.48 8.69
C VAL A 55 -0.96 -1.43 9.13
N THR A 56 -0.04 -2.03 8.37
CA THR A 56 1.39 -2.03 8.73
C THR A 56 1.99 -0.64 8.65
N VAL A 57 1.65 0.15 7.62
CA VAL A 57 2.12 1.54 7.46
C VAL A 57 1.58 2.42 8.59
N ALA A 58 0.30 2.28 8.96
CA ALA A 58 -0.26 2.99 10.10
C ALA A 58 0.45 2.60 11.41
N GLY A 59 0.71 1.30 11.62
CA GLY A 59 1.47 0.84 12.77
C GLY A 59 2.89 1.41 12.82
N ALA A 60 3.58 1.51 11.68
CA ALA A 60 4.90 2.11 11.59
C ALA A 60 4.86 3.61 11.94
N ALA A 61 3.86 4.34 11.44
CA ALA A 61 3.66 5.76 11.74
C ALA A 61 3.35 6.00 13.23
N LEU A 62 2.44 5.20 13.81
CA LEU A 62 2.06 5.31 15.22
C LEU A 62 3.21 4.98 16.18
N SER A 63 4.06 4.03 15.83
CA SER A 63 5.22 3.64 16.63
C SER A 63 6.45 4.54 16.43
N GLY A 64 6.52 5.30 15.33
CA GLY A 64 7.66 6.15 14.99
C GLY A 64 7.79 7.40 15.87
N GLY A 65 6.69 8.07 16.19
CA GLY A 65 6.72 9.31 16.99
C GLY A 65 7.35 9.12 18.39
N PRO A 66 6.91 8.12 19.18
CA PRO A 66 7.54 7.82 20.47
C PRO A 66 9.02 7.42 20.36
N LEU A 67 9.43 6.82 19.25
CA LEU A 67 10.83 6.47 19.02
C LEU A 67 11.66 7.71 18.70
N GLU A 68 11.18 8.60 17.82
CA GLU A 68 11.82 9.87 17.47
C GLU A 68 12.16 10.71 18.71
N ALA A 69 11.23 10.77 19.68
CA ALA A 69 11.45 11.46 20.94
C ALA A 69 12.60 10.86 21.79
N ARG A 70 12.90 9.56 21.64
CA ARG A 70 13.95 8.86 22.39
C ARG A 70 15.30 8.88 21.70
N VAL A 71 15.34 8.72 20.37
CA VAL A 71 16.61 8.71 19.60
C VAL A 71 17.12 10.11 19.29
N GLY A 72 16.33 11.14 19.60
CA GLY A 72 16.60 12.52 19.24
C GLY A 72 16.17 12.76 17.78
N GLY A 73 15.29 13.73 17.58
CA GLY A 73 14.79 14.11 16.26
C GLY A 73 15.85 14.80 15.41
N GLY A 74 16.98 14.16 15.11
CA GLY A 74 18.00 14.69 14.21
C GLY A 74 17.45 15.00 12.81
N ALA A 75 18.17 15.79 12.02
CA ALA A 75 17.71 16.17 10.68
C ALA A 75 17.40 14.94 9.79
N LEU A 76 18.20 13.87 9.89
CA LEU A 76 17.97 12.62 9.15
C LEU A 76 16.69 11.89 9.61
N VAL A 77 16.43 11.84 10.92
CA VAL A 77 15.23 11.19 11.48
C VAL A 77 13.97 11.94 11.06
N ARG A 78 13.98 13.27 11.13
CA ARG A 78 12.86 14.12 10.66
C ARG A 78 12.62 13.96 9.16
N HIS A 79 13.69 13.94 8.35
CA HIS A 79 13.56 13.74 6.91
C HIS A 79 12.94 12.37 6.57
N HIS A 80 13.37 11.31 7.25
CA HIS A 80 12.76 9.99 7.13
C HIS A 80 11.27 10.01 7.53
N ALA A 81 10.93 10.65 8.65
CA ALA A 81 9.56 10.76 9.13
C ALA A 81 8.65 11.53 8.14
N ASP A 82 9.16 12.59 7.51
CA ASP A 82 8.41 13.36 6.51
C ASP A 82 8.16 12.56 5.22
N LEU A 83 9.16 11.80 4.76
CA LEU A 83 8.97 10.85 3.66
C LEU A 83 7.97 9.75 4.04
N ALA A 84 8.00 9.27 5.28
CA ALA A 84 7.08 8.25 5.76
C ALA A 84 5.63 8.75 5.81
N LYS A 85 5.40 10.03 6.16
CA LYS A 85 4.06 10.65 6.10
C LYS A 85 3.49 10.64 4.68
N LEU A 86 4.33 10.94 3.68
CA LEU A 86 3.91 10.90 2.27
C LEU A 86 3.60 9.46 1.81
N LEU A 87 4.30 8.46 2.32
CA LEU A 87 4.02 7.05 2.01
C LEU A 87 2.59 6.66 2.41
N VAL A 88 2.08 7.16 3.55
CA VAL A 88 0.68 6.93 3.97
C VAL A 88 -0.30 7.36 2.88
N VAL A 89 -0.10 8.56 2.33
CA VAL A 89 -0.98 9.13 1.29
C VAL A 89 -0.94 8.27 0.02
N TRP A 90 0.25 7.87 -0.41
CA TRP A 90 0.43 7.02 -1.59
C TRP A 90 -0.22 5.64 -1.43
N VAL A 91 -0.03 4.99 -0.27
CA VAL A 91 -0.63 3.68 0.03
C VAL A 91 -2.15 3.77 0.10
N LEU A 92 -2.72 4.84 0.68
CA LEU A 92 -4.16 5.06 0.68
C LEU A 92 -4.70 5.29 -0.74
N ALA A 93 -4.03 6.11 -1.55
CA ALA A 93 -4.41 6.35 -2.94
C ALA A 93 -4.36 5.06 -3.77
N MET A 94 -3.29 4.26 -3.64
CA MET A 94 -3.17 2.96 -4.29
C MET A 94 -4.25 1.99 -3.83
N SER A 95 -4.56 1.97 -2.53
CA SER A 95 -5.61 1.11 -1.96
C SER A 95 -6.99 1.46 -2.52
N ALA A 96 -7.31 2.75 -2.60
CA ALA A 96 -8.55 3.22 -3.21
C ALA A 96 -8.63 2.85 -4.70
N ALA A 97 -7.54 3.03 -5.46
CA ALA A 97 -7.46 2.63 -6.85
C ALA A 97 -7.64 1.11 -7.04
N ALA A 98 -7.01 0.29 -6.19
CA ALA A 98 -7.13 -1.16 -6.20
C ALA A 98 -8.56 -1.63 -5.93
N VAL A 99 -9.23 -1.06 -4.91
CA VAL A 99 -10.64 -1.35 -4.60
C VAL A 99 -11.54 -0.96 -5.76
N MET A 100 -11.33 0.21 -6.35
CA MET A 100 -12.12 0.68 -7.50
C MET A 100 -11.93 -0.22 -8.71
N LEU A 101 -10.69 -0.62 -9.01
CA LEU A 101 -10.39 -1.52 -10.13
C LEU A 101 -11.01 -2.91 -9.91
N ALA A 102 -10.91 -3.46 -8.70
CA ALA A 102 -11.53 -4.73 -8.33
C ALA A 102 -13.07 -4.68 -8.43
N TYR A 103 -13.66 -3.59 -7.93
CA TYR A 103 -15.10 -3.36 -8.01
C TYR A 103 -15.59 -3.28 -9.47
N LEU A 104 -14.90 -2.54 -10.33
CA LEU A 104 -15.26 -2.40 -11.74
C LEU A 104 -15.09 -3.72 -12.52
N ASP A 105 -14.03 -4.47 -12.25
CA ASP A 105 -13.78 -5.78 -12.86
C ASP A 105 -14.89 -6.77 -12.49
N TRP A 106 -15.24 -6.83 -11.20
CA TRP A 106 -16.33 -7.66 -10.70
C TRP A 106 -17.70 -7.24 -11.25
N TYR A 107 -17.99 -5.93 -11.34
CA TYR A 107 -19.25 -5.41 -11.87
C TYR A 107 -19.42 -5.73 -13.37
N ARG A 108 -18.35 -5.64 -14.16
CA ARG A 108 -18.37 -5.95 -15.61
C ARG A 108 -18.33 -7.45 -15.90
N GLY A 109 -17.59 -8.22 -15.10
CA GLY A 109 -17.25 -9.62 -15.35
C GLY A 109 -18.20 -10.65 -14.74
N GLY A 110 -19.48 -10.30 -14.53
CA GLY A 110 -20.51 -10.91 -13.65
C GLY A 110 -20.77 -12.42 -13.64
N THR A 111 -19.87 -13.28 -14.14
CA THR A 111 -19.90 -14.74 -14.02
C THR A 111 -18.51 -15.42 -13.85
N ARG A 112 -17.37 -14.70 -13.90
CA ARG A 112 -16.03 -15.31 -13.76
C ARG A 112 -15.35 -15.11 -12.40
N VAL A 113 -15.93 -14.29 -11.51
CA VAL A 113 -15.20 -13.67 -10.38
C VAL A 113 -15.53 -14.25 -8.99
N ALA A 114 -16.48 -15.18 -8.82
CA ALA A 114 -16.91 -15.53 -7.46
C ALA A 114 -17.27 -17.01 -7.28
N GLY A 115 -16.26 -17.87 -7.14
CA GLY A 115 -16.42 -19.15 -6.45
C GLY A 115 -16.28 -19.04 -4.92
N TRP A 116 -15.67 -17.95 -4.41
CA TRP A 116 -15.32 -17.77 -2.99
C TRP A 116 -16.13 -16.70 -2.24
N LEU A 117 -16.95 -15.89 -2.93
CA LEU A 117 -17.69 -14.79 -2.31
C LEU A 117 -19.11 -15.28 -2.01
N PRO A 118 -19.65 -15.08 -0.80
CA PRO A 118 -20.97 -15.61 -0.42
C PRO A 118 -22.14 -14.90 -1.11
N VAL A 119 -21.91 -13.78 -1.80
CA VAL A 119 -22.95 -12.97 -2.43
C VAL A 119 -22.83 -13.01 -3.96
N PRO A 120 -23.84 -13.54 -4.69
CA PRO A 120 -23.80 -13.57 -6.14
C PRO A 120 -23.85 -12.15 -6.73
N PRO A 121 -23.11 -11.86 -7.82
CA PRO A 121 -23.02 -10.52 -8.42
C PRO A 121 -24.38 -9.90 -8.80
N ARG A 122 -25.39 -10.75 -9.03
CA ARG A 122 -26.75 -10.34 -9.38
C ARG A 122 -27.48 -9.60 -8.25
N VAL A 123 -27.25 -9.98 -6.99
CA VAL A 123 -27.93 -9.39 -5.83
C VAL A 123 -27.48 -7.95 -5.60
N ILE A 124 -26.17 -7.72 -5.57
CA ILE A 124 -25.63 -6.37 -5.36
C ILE A 124 -25.92 -5.47 -6.57
N ARG A 125 -25.89 -6.01 -7.79
CA ARG A 125 -26.27 -5.25 -8.99
C ARG A 125 -27.76 -4.84 -8.98
N ALA A 126 -28.63 -5.65 -8.37
CA ALA A 126 -30.04 -5.29 -8.19
C ALA A 126 -30.24 -4.19 -7.13
N LEU A 127 -29.34 -4.10 -6.15
CA LEU A 127 -29.36 -3.07 -5.11
C LEU A 127 -28.62 -1.78 -5.53
N ALA A 128 -27.77 -1.84 -6.55
CA ALA A 128 -27.00 -0.69 -7.02
C ALA A 128 -27.89 0.32 -7.78
N PRO A 129 -27.74 1.64 -7.53
CA PRO A 129 -28.51 2.65 -8.25
C PRO A 129 -28.19 2.64 -9.74
N ALA A 130 -29.19 2.91 -10.58
CA ALA A 130 -29.08 2.85 -12.05
C ALA A 130 -27.97 3.75 -12.63
N SER A 131 -27.62 4.85 -11.93
CA SER A 131 -26.50 5.73 -12.26
C SER A 131 -25.14 5.02 -12.23
N MET A 132 -24.96 4.08 -11.29
CA MET A 132 -23.74 3.30 -11.11
C MET A 132 -23.49 2.38 -12.31
N GLY A 133 -24.55 1.79 -12.87
CA GLY A 133 -24.46 0.99 -14.08
C GLY A 133 -24.05 1.77 -15.32
N ARG A 134 -24.52 3.03 -15.48
CA ARG A 134 -24.13 3.87 -16.61
C ARG A 134 -22.63 4.24 -16.58
N LEU A 135 -22.12 4.61 -15.41
CA LEU A 135 -20.69 4.93 -15.22
C LEU A 135 -19.81 3.69 -15.36
N ALA A 136 -20.21 2.58 -14.74
CA ALA A 136 -19.45 1.33 -14.81
C ALA A 136 -19.40 0.76 -16.23
N CYS A 137 -20.39 1.03 -17.09
CA CYS A 137 -20.39 0.66 -18.51
C CYS A 137 -19.58 1.62 -19.41
N ALA A 138 -19.10 2.77 -18.90
CA ALA A 138 -18.30 3.69 -19.70
C ALA A 138 -16.99 3.02 -20.14
N ARG A 139 -16.80 2.86 -21.46
CA ARG A 139 -15.65 2.13 -22.04
C ARG A 139 -14.29 2.62 -21.54
N TRP A 140 -14.17 3.92 -21.26
CA TRP A 140 -12.94 4.58 -20.81
C TRP A 140 -12.64 4.44 -19.31
N LEU A 141 -13.63 4.10 -18.48
CA LEU A 141 -13.45 4.12 -17.03
C LEU A 141 -12.44 3.06 -16.56
N LEU A 142 -12.51 1.84 -17.10
CA LEU A 142 -11.59 0.77 -16.73
C LEU A 142 -10.13 1.06 -17.13
N PRO A 143 -9.79 1.46 -18.37
CA PRO A 143 -8.42 1.84 -18.70
C PRO A 143 -7.96 3.07 -17.91
N ALA A 144 -8.84 4.04 -17.62
CA ALA A 144 -8.50 5.17 -16.77
C ALA A 144 -8.15 4.73 -15.33
N MET A 145 -8.94 3.84 -14.73
CA MET A 145 -8.66 3.31 -13.39
C MET A 145 -7.43 2.40 -13.36
N ALA A 146 -7.18 1.63 -14.43
CA ALA A 146 -5.93 0.87 -14.57
C ALA A 146 -4.72 1.81 -14.65
N GLY A 147 -4.81 2.90 -15.42
CA GLY A 147 -3.78 3.95 -15.46
C GLY A 147 -3.55 4.60 -14.10
N LEU A 148 -4.62 4.98 -13.39
CA LEU A 148 -4.53 5.54 -12.03
C LEU A 148 -3.89 4.55 -11.04
N SER A 149 -4.24 3.27 -11.15
CA SER A 149 -3.65 2.19 -10.34
C SER A 149 -2.14 2.07 -10.59
N LEU A 150 -1.69 2.22 -11.85
CA LEU A 150 -0.26 2.21 -12.17
C LEU A 150 0.48 3.41 -11.60
N VAL A 151 -0.09 4.61 -11.76
CA VAL A 151 0.51 5.84 -11.24
C VAL A 151 0.67 5.76 -9.72
N THR A 152 -0.38 5.34 -9.01
CA THR A 152 -0.35 5.21 -7.55
C THR A 152 0.57 4.07 -7.08
N ALA A 153 0.62 2.94 -7.80
CA ALA A 153 1.54 1.85 -7.48
C ALA A 153 3.01 2.25 -7.68
N LEU A 154 3.34 2.94 -8.78
CA LEU A 154 4.69 3.45 -9.04
C LEU A 154 5.09 4.51 -8.02
N GLY A 155 4.20 5.47 -7.73
CA GLY A 155 4.43 6.48 -6.69
C GLY A 155 4.68 5.85 -5.31
N THR A 156 3.89 4.84 -4.95
CA THR A 156 4.09 4.06 -3.71
C THR A 156 5.43 3.34 -3.69
N LEU A 157 5.81 2.69 -4.80
CA LEU A 157 7.08 1.96 -4.93
C LEU A 157 8.29 2.89 -4.80
N VAL A 158 8.25 4.05 -5.46
CA VAL A 158 9.29 5.08 -5.33
C VAL A 158 9.35 5.57 -3.88
N GLN A 159 8.20 5.88 -3.28
CA GLN A 159 8.16 6.43 -1.93
C GLN A 159 8.69 5.44 -0.89
N ILE A 160 8.36 4.14 -0.97
CA ILE A 160 8.88 3.15 -0.02
C ILE A 160 10.41 3.00 -0.13
N VAL A 161 10.98 3.12 -1.34
CA VAL A 161 12.44 3.11 -1.54
C VAL A 161 13.09 4.35 -0.91
N LEU A 162 12.51 5.54 -1.11
CA LEU A 162 13.01 6.78 -0.51
C LEU A 162 12.94 6.76 1.03
N VAL A 163 11.84 6.26 1.59
CA VAL A 163 11.68 6.04 3.03
C VAL A 163 12.72 5.05 3.56
N GLY A 164 12.95 3.94 2.85
CA GLY A 164 13.96 2.95 3.23
C GLY A 164 15.38 3.50 3.19
N HIS A 165 15.72 4.24 2.13
CA HIS A 165 17.04 4.86 1.99
C HIS A 165 17.33 5.89 3.08
N SER A 166 16.39 6.82 3.33
CA SER A 166 16.52 7.81 4.41
C SER A 166 16.59 7.15 5.80
N GLY A 167 15.85 6.06 6.02
CA GLY A 167 15.90 5.30 7.27
C GLY A 167 17.26 4.63 7.48
N ALA A 168 17.85 4.07 6.42
CA ALA A 168 19.20 3.51 6.47
C ALA A 168 20.25 4.60 6.77
N GLN A 169 20.16 5.78 6.15
CA GLN A 169 21.05 6.89 6.47
C GLN A 169 20.94 7.32 7.95
N ALA A 170 19.72 7.44 8.47
CA ALA A 170 19.49 7.80 9.87
C ALA A 170 20.09 6.79 10.84
N ALA A 171 19.96 5.48 10.54
CA ALA A 171 20.47 4.41 11.39
C ALA A 171 22.00 4.23 11.31
N TRP A 172 22.61 4.45 10.14
CA TRP A 172 24.01 4.04 9.86
C TRP A 172 25.00 5.20 9.64
N SER A 173 24.56 6.45 9.74
CA SER A 173 25.41 7.65 9.49
C SER A 173 26.72 7.70 10.29
N GLY A 174 26.78 7.07 11.48
CA GLY A 174 27.99 7.03 12.31
C GLY A 174 28.95 5.87 12.06
N VAL A 175 28.56 4.85 11.28
CA VAL A 175 29.32 3.59 11.14
C VAL A 175 30.38 3.66 10.05
N GLY A 176 30.14 4.42 8.97
CA GLY A 176 31.09 4.57 7.85
C GLY A 176 32.30 5.45 8.16
N SER A 177 32.13 6.46 9.01
CA SER A 177 33.19 7.45 9.31
C SER A 177 34.27 6.92 10.27
N ALA A 178 33.98 5.86 11.03
CA ALA A 178 34.92 5.28 11.99
C ALA A 178 35.97 4.34 11.34
N ALA A 179 35.72 3.85 10.12
CA ALA A 179 36.58 2.89 9.44
C ALA A 179 37.72 3.52 8.61
N GLY A 180 37.70 4.84 8.39
CA GLY A 180 38.71 5.56 7.60
C GLY A 180 39.81 6.26 8.40
N GLY A 181 39.85 6.04 9.73
CA GLY A 181 40.77 6.73 10.65
C GLY A 181 41.85 5.84 11.27
N ARG A 182 42.33 4.80 10.56
CA ARG A 182 43.49 4.01 10.97
C ARG A 182 44.53 3.99 9.85
#